data_AF-D5VKL5-F1
#
_entry.id   AF-D5VKL5-F1
#
_cell.length_a   1.000
_cell.length_b   1.000
_cell.length_c   1.000
_cell.angle_alpha   90.00
_cell.angle_beta   90.00
_cell.angle_gamma   90.00
#
_symmetry.space_group_name_H-M   'P 1'
#
loop_
_entity.id
_entity.type
_entity.pdbx_description
1 polymer ?
#
loop_
_entity_poly.entity_id
_entity_poly.type
_entity_poly.pdbx_seq_one_letter_code
_entity_poly.pdbx_strand_id
1 'polypeptide(L)'
;MTREAARAFDYIASGDASPAEALAVIREAGDMAGKAYGQRVYIALKAVTVRRLTSRRADDASAWIDVIRQSSALLKARGETLVGERLLVLSDMAADWARTCKVHDIKSLLERPHVLSILQALHEAGGRAKRADLARQLGIGDANFSRILGALEAVGLILRDRRKERTIGLTEEGARLAAERFGLLSQIKPVGAALVGRSVESVLKDVKRLVKDHGHQIATYEPTTHSIHFYGGDTSVFDGYSLRCEVHKSLDYVQADKRPVYFAGGVVASRNLVIARDPVSGVLGGKPTVTEKASGKGRSRGRD
;
A
#
# COMPACT_ATOMS: atom_id res chain seq x y z
N MET A 1 14.84 36.13 29.19
CA MET A 1 14.93 35.18 28.06
C MET A 1 15.11 36.00 26.80
N THR A 2 16.12 35.66 26.00
CA THR A 2 16.40 36.37 24.74
C THR A 2 15.34 36.05 23.69
N ARG A 3 15.12 36.96 22.73
CA ARG A 3 14.24 36.70 21.56
C ARG A 3 14.72 35.49 20.75
N GLU A 4 16.02 35.23 20.78
CA GLU A 4 16.69 34.12 20.11
C GLU A 4 16.25 32.77 20.66
N ALA A 5 16.26 32.59 21.99
CA ALA A 5 15.78 31.36 22.61
C ALA A 5 14.30 31.07 22.31
N ALA A 6 13.46 32.11 22.19
CA ALA A 6 12.06 31.94 21.79
C ALA A 6 11.94 31.34 20.38
N ARG A 7 12.67 31.93 19.42
CA ARG A 7 12.68 31.46 18.02
C ARG A 7 13.21 30.04 17.90
N ALA A 8 14.21 29.69 18.71
CA ALA A 8 14.76 28.33 18.71
C ALA A 8 13.72 27.29 19.16
N PHE A 9 12.87 27.59 20.14
CA PHE A 9 11.75 26.71 20.51
C PHE A 9 10.65 26.65 19.45
N ASP A 10 10.38 27.76 18.76
CA ASP A 10 9.43 27.76 17.64
C ASP A 10 9.94 26.88 16.48
N TYR A 11 11.25 26.91 16.20
CA TYR A 11 11.93 26.04 15.22
C TYR A 11 11.85 24.54 15.58
N ILE A 12 11.92 24.21 16.87
CA ILE A 12 11.64 22.84 17.33
C ILE A 12 10.15 22.52 17.13
N ALA A 13 9.24 23.41 17.54
CA ALA A 13 7.80 23.16 17.51
C ALA A 13 7.23 23.01 16.08
N SER A 14 7.79 23.71 15.10
CA SER A 14 7.46 23.54 13.69
C SER A 14 7.88 22.17 13.14
N GLY A 15 8.86 21.53 13.78
CA GLY A 15 9.46 20.28 13.33
C GLY A 15 10.58 20.48 12.31
N ASP A 16 11.07 21.70 12.16
CA ASP A 16 12.18 22.02 11.26
C ASP A 16 13.53 21.59 11.86
N ALA A 17 13.63 21.54 13.20
CA ALA A 17 14.80 21.00 13.89
C ALA A 17 14.90 19.47 13.77
N SER A 18 16.11 18.96 13.55
CA SER A 18 16.43 17.55 13.78
C SER A 18 16.45 17.22 15.28
N PRO A 19 16.36 15.93 15.68
CA PRO A 19 16.46 15.54 17.09
C PRO A 19 17.75 16.02 17.77
N ALA A 20 18.88 15.96 17.06
CA ALA A 20 20.18 16.38 17.59
C ALA A 20 20.22 17.90 17.83
N GLU A 21 19.76 18.70 16.86
CA GLU A 21 19.66 20.16 16.99
C GLU A 21 18.69 20.56 18.11
N ALA A 22 17.53 19.90 18.20
CA ALA A 22 16.55 20.17 19.24
C ALA A 22 17.14 19.95 20.64
N LEU A 23 17.88 18.85 20.84
CA LEU A 23 18.52 18.56 22.12
C LEU A 23 19.63 19.57 22.46
N ALA A 24 20.43 19.98 21.47
CA ALA A 24 21.46 21.00 21.65
C ALA A 24 20.82 22.34 22.08
N VAL A 25 19.81 22.80 21.35
CA VAL A 25 19.04 24.02 21.66
C VAL A 25 18.45 23.95 23.06
N ILE A 26 17.84 22.82 23.45
CA ILE A 26 17.27 22.65 24.79
C ILE A 26 18.36 22.81 25.85
N ARG A 27 19.49 22.11 25.71
CA ARG A 27 20.60 22.18 26.68
C ARG A 27 21.16 23.60 26.82
N GLU A 28 21.48 24.24 25.70
CA GLU A 28 22.04 25.60 25.65
C GLU A 28 21.07 26.65 26.19
N ALA A 29 19.79 26.56 25.83
CA ALA A 29 18.78 27.51 26.30
C ALA A 29 18.56 27.42 27.81
N GLY A 30 18.77 26.25 28.41
CA GLY A 30 18.56 26.04 29.84
C GLY A 30 19.50 26.86 30.73
N ASP A 31 20.68 27.22 30.24
CA ASP A 31 21.65 28.04 30.99
C ASP A 31 21.29 29.53 30.95
N MET A 32 20.48 29.94 29.97
CA MET A 32 20.09 31.34 29.71
C MET A 32 18.62 31.64 30.05
N ALA A 33 17.83 30.61 30.34
CA ALA A 33 16.38 30.74 30.47
C ALA A 33 15.93 30.80 31.93
N GLY A 34 15.11 31.81 32.24
CA GLY A 34 14.48 31.98 33.55
C GLY A 34 13.32 31.02 33.80
N LYS A 35 12.47 31.34 34.80
CA LYS A 35 11.40 30.48 35.36
C LYS A 35 10.38 29.85 34.37
N ALA A 36 10.37 30.24 33.09
CA ALA A 36 9.48 29.70 32.06
C ALA A 36 10.14 28.65 31.14
N TYR A 37 11.39 28.28 31.40
CA TYR A 37 12.18 27.38 30.56
C TYR A 37 11.50 26.02 30.35
N GLY A 38 11.24 25.24 31.39
CA GLY A 38 10.68 23.90 31.21
C GLY A 38 9.31 23.90 30.56
N GLN A 39 8.46 24.89 30.85
CA GLN A 39 7.16 25.00 30.18
C GLN A 39 7.31 25.22 28.66
N ARG A 40 8.34 25.94 28.20
CA ARG A 40 8.61 26.12 26.76
C ARG A 40 9.14 24.86 26.12
N VAL A 41 10.07 24.15 26.78
CA VAL A 41 10.54 22.83 26.34
C VAL A 41 9.35 21.88 26.19
N TYR A 42 8.45 21.85 27.17
CA TYR A 42 7.23 21.04 27.11
C TYR A 42 6.33 21.41 25.92
N ILE A 43 6.06 22.70 25.70
CA ILE A 43 5.20 23.13 24.58
C ILE A 43 5.83 22.74 23.24
N ALA A 44 7.13 22.98 23.05
CA ALA A 44 7.83 22.65 21.81
C ALA A 44 7.82 21.15 21.54
N LEU A 45 8.21 20.34 22.52
CA LEU A 45 8.24 18.88 22.37
C LEU A 45 6.84 18.28 22.23
N LYS A 46 5.82 18.83 22.92
CA LYS A 46 4.42 18.43 22.72
C LYS A 46 3.99 18.65 21.28
N ALA A 47 4.33 19.80 20.68
CA ALA A 47 3.98 20.10 19.29
C ALA A 47 4.62 19.10 18.32
N VAL A 48 5.91 18.77 18.52
CA VAL A 48 6.61 17.73 17.75
C VAL A 48 5.94 16.38 17.92
N THR A 49 5.64 15.94 19.15
CA THR A 49 4.97 14.66 19.42
C THR A 49 3.63 14.60 18.69
N VAL A 50 2.78 15.62 18.83
CA VAL A 50 1.47 15.65 18.14
C VAL A 50 1.64 15.55 16.63
N ARG A 51 2.54 16.34 16.04
CA ARG A 51 2.80 16.33 14.59
C ARG A 51 3.21 14.95 14.12
N ARG A 52 4.13 14.29 14.83
CA ARG A 52 4.60 12.94 14.51
C ARG A 52 3.47 11.93 14.60
N LEU A 53 2.71 11.93 15.71
CA LEU A 53 1.53 11.07 15.87
C LEU A 53 0.55 11.22 14.72
N THR A 54 0.32 12.46 14.24
CA THR A 54 -0.60 12.75 13.13
C THR A 54 -0.03 12.40 11.75
N SER A 55 1.28 12.57 11.52
CA SER A 55 1.90 12.29 10.21
C SER A 55 2.16 10.80 9.98
N ARG A 56 2.07 9.97 11.03
CA ARG A 56 2.32 8.51 10.98
C ARG A 56 3.72 8.12 10.45
N ARG A 57 4.70 9.02 10.56
CA ARG A 57 6.10 8.80 10.15
C ARG A 57 7.00 8.36 11.31
N ALA A 58 7.37 7.08 11.35
CA ALA A 58 8.17 6.51 12.45
C ALA A 58 9.69 6.41 12.17
N ASP A 59 10.17 7.05 11.11
CA ASP A 59 11.56 7.01 10.63
C ASP A 59 12.57 7.51 11.67
N ASP A 60 12.26 8.61 12.36
CA ASP A 60 13.11 9.23 13.40
C ASP A 60 12.50 9.13 14.81
N ALA A 61 11.46 8.30 14.98
CA ALA A 61 10.69 8.23 16.22
C ALA A 61 11.57 7.89 17.45
N SER A 62 12.50 6.95 17.29
CA SER A 62 13.43 6.53 18.37
C SER A 62 14.25 7.72 18.86
N ALA A 63 14.80 8.52 17.94
CA ALA A 63 15.63 9.67 18.27
C ALA A 63 14.81 10.76 18.99
N TRP A 64 13.58 11.03 18.54
CA TRP A 64 12.70 11.98 19.23
C TRP A 64 12.28 11.51 20.62
N ILE A 65 12.00 10.21 20.81
CA ILE A 65 11.71 9.63 22.14
C ILE A 65 12.90 9.89 23.07
N ASP A 66 14.13 9.69 22.59
CA ASP A 66 15.34 9.94 23.37
C ASP A 66 15.50 11.42 23.71
N VAL A 67 15.23 12.35 22.78
CA VAL A 67 15.23 13.80 23.06
C VAL A 67 14.23 14.14 24.17
N ILE A 68 13.01 13.60 24.11
CA ILE A 68 11.97 13.84 25.12
C ILE A 68 12.40 13.30 26.49
N ARG A 69 12.97 12.09 26.55
CA ARG A 69 13.45 11.46 27.78
C ARG A 69 14.64 12.21 28.39
N GLN A 70 15.61 12.61 27.57
CA GLN A 70 16.75 13.40 28.03
C GLN A 70 16.31 14.78 28.52
N SER A 71 15.36 15.41 27.84
CA SER A 71 14.77 16.68 28.28
C SER A 71 13.99 16.53 29.58
N SER A 72 13.28 15.41 29.77
CA SER A 72 12.63 15.07 31.04
C SER A 72 13.65 14.98 32.17
N ALA A 73 14.72 14.20 32.00
CA ALA A 73 15.78 14.06 33.00
C ALA A 73 16.45 15.40 33.34
N LEU A 74 16.73 16.22 32.32
CA LEU A 74 17.29 17.56 32.48
C LEU A 74 16.38 18.47 33.32
N LEU A 75 15.07 18.48 33.04
CA LEU A 75 14.11 19.30 33.79
C LEU A 75 13.94 18.81 35.24
N LYS A 76 13.92 17.49 35.47
CA LYS A 76 13.88 16.92 36.83
C LYS A 76 15.13 17.31 37.63
N ALA A 77 16.32 17.24 37.02
CA ALA A 77 17.58 17.65 37.67
C ALA A 77 17.61 19.15 38.03
N ARG A 78 16.84 19.98 37.33
CA ARG A 78 16.69 21.42 37.60
C ARG A 78 15.56 21.76 38.57
N GLY A 79 14.91 20.75 39.17
CA GLY A 79 13.79 20.93 40.11
C GLY A 79 12.43 21.16 39.45
N GLU A 80 12.33 21.11 38.11
CA GLU A 80 11.06 21.19 37.36
C GLU A 80 10.40 19.81 37.22
N THR A 81 10.28 19.07 38.33
CA THR A 81 9.87 17.65 38.34
C THR A 81 8.54 17.40 37.63
N LEU A 82 7.52 18.22 37.89
CA LEU A 82 6.19 18.06 37.27
C LEU A 82 6.23 18.20 35.74
N VAL A 83 7.05 19.11 35.22
CA VAL A 83 7.20 19.28 33.76
C VAL A 83 7.98 18.10 33.18
N GLY A 84 9.02 17.64 33.88
CA GLY A 84 9.74 16.42 33.54
C GLY A 84 8.82 15.20 33.44
N GLU A 85 7.91 14.99 34.40
CA GLU A 85 6.94 13.88 34.32
C GLU A 85 6.00 14.00 33.11
N ARG A 86 5.53 15.22 32.80
CA ARG A 86 4.70 15.44 31.61
C ARG A 86 5.43 15.08 30.31
N LEU A 87 6.73 15.37 30.21
CA LEU A 87 7.55 14.94 29.08
C LEU A 87 7.69 13.42 29.02
N LEU A 88 7.84 12.75 30.17
CA LEU A 88 7.94 11.29 30.20
C LEU A 88 6.67 10.63 29.61
N VAL A 89 5.49 11.14 29.99
CA VAL A 89 4.21 10.70 29.41
C VAL A 89 4.17 10.89 27.89
N LEU A 90 4.67 12.01 27.37
CA LEU A 90 4.77 12.22 25.92
C LEU A 90 5.71 11.21 25.26
N SER A 91 6.81 10.84 25.93
CA SER A 91 7.75 9.85 25.41
C SER A 91 7.12 8.45 25.34
N ASP A 92 6.31 8.08 26.33
CA ASP A 92 5.62 6.79 26.35
C ASP A 92 4.55 6.73 25.25
N MET A 93 3.77 7.80 25.08
CA MET A 93 2.82 7.93 23.96
C MET A 93 3.52 7.81 22.59
N ALA A 94 4.66 8.47 22.42
CA ALA A 94 5.44 8.40 21.19
C ALA A 94 6.02 6.98 20.96
N ALA A 95 6.47 6.31 22.03
CA ALA A 95 6.97 4.94 21.96
C ALA A 95 5.87 3.93 21.57
N ASP A 96 4.67 4.06 22.13
CA ASP A 96 3.52 3.19 21.83
C ASP A 96 3.08 3.33 20.37
N TRP A 97 3.02 4.58 19.90
CA TRP A 97 2.75 4.86 18.50
C TRP A 97 3.84 4.33 17.57
N ALA A 98 5.12 4.51 17.90
CA ALA A 98 6.22 4.01 17.09
C ALA A 98 6.18 2.49 16.94
N ARG A 99 5.80 1.77 18.02
CA ARG A 99 5.57 0.32 17.95
C ARG A 99 4.40 -0.03 17.03
N THR A 100 3.32 0.74 17.06
CA THR A 100 2.16 0.54 16.17
C THR A 100 2.55 0.75 14.70
N CYS A 101 3.32 1.78 14.38
CA CYS A 101 3.84 2.01 13.03
C CYS A 101 4.77 0.88 12.55
N LYS A 102 5.59 0.30 13.44
CA LYS A 102 6.45 -0.85 13.10
C LYS A 102 5.65 -2.14 12.84
N VAL A 103 4.62 -2.39 13.64
CA VAL A 103 3.73 -3.56 13.46
C VAL A 103 2.95 -3.46 12.14
N HIS A 104 2.61 -2.24 11.74
CA HIS A 104 1.89 -1.98 10.50
C HIS A 104 2.75 -1.18 9.52
N ASP A 105 3.83 -1.80 9.03
CA ASP A 105 4.60 -1.22 7.94
C ASP A 105 3.70 -1.05 6.69
N ILE A 106 3.61 0.18 6.19
CA ILE A 106 2.78 0.52 5.03
C ILE A 106 3.22 -0.28 3.81
N LYS A 107 4.53 -0.48 3.60
CA LYS A 107 5.04 -1.22 2.44
C LYS A 107 4.56 -2.66 2.47
N SER A 108 4.81 -3.37 3.56
CA SER A 108 4.31 -4.75 3.76
C SER A 108 2.78 -4.85 3.70
N LEU A 109 2.06 -3.80 4.14
CA LEU A 109 0.60 -3.79 4.06
C LEU A 109 0.10 -3.65 2.61
N LEU A 110 0.75 -2.80 1.81
CA LEU A 110 0.43 -2.57 0.40
C LEU A 110 0.78 -3.76 -0.52
N GLU A 111 1.63 -4.68 -0.07
CA GLU A 111 1.92 -5.93 -0.79
C GLU A 111 0.76 -6.94 -0.71
N ARG A 112 -0.20 -6.74 0.20
CA ARG A 112 -1.30 -7.70 0.42
C ARG A 112 -2.40 -7.54 -0.62
N PRO A 113 -2.81 -8.60 -1.34
CA PRO A 113 -3.82 -8.49 -2.40
C PRO A 113 -5.13 -7.83 -1.97
N HIS A 114 -5.69 -8.25 -0.84
CA HIS A 114 -6.94 -7.67 -0.33
C HIS A 114 -6.82 -6.21 0.08
N VAL A 115 -5.64 -5.75 0.53
CA VAL A 115 -5.42 -4.33 0.83
C VAL A 115 -5.53 -3.51 -0.45
N LEU A 116 -4.84 -3.95 -1.51
CA LEU A 116 -4.89 -3.30 -2.80
C LEU A 116 -6.30 -3.28 -3.38
N SER A 117 -7.03 -4.40 -3.31
CA SER A 117 -8.41 -4.46 -3.79
C SER A 117 -9.33 -3.49 -3.03
N ILE A 118 -9.14 -3.31 -1.72
CA ILE A 118 -9.91 -2.34 -0.92
C ILE A 118 -9.59 -0.91 -1.35
N LEU A 119 -8.30 -0.56 -1.47
CA LEU A 119 -7.89 0.79 -1.86
C LEU A 119 -8.36 1.12 -3.28
N GLN A 120 -8.28 0.16 -4.21
CA GLN A 120 -8.79 0.30 -5.56
C GLN A 120 -10.31 0.50 -5.57
N ALA A 121 -11.07 -0.35 -4.87
CA ALA A 121 -12.52 -0.24 -4.82
C ALA A 121 -12.98 1.10 -4.20
N LEU A 122 -12.27 1.58 -3.16
CA LEU A 122 -12.52 2.90 -2.59
C LEU A 122 -12.20 4.02 -3.59
N HIS A 123 -11.09 3.92 -4.32
CA HIS A 123 -10.70 4.90 -5.33
C HIS A 123 -11.73 4.97 -6.47
N GLU A 124 -12.16 3.82 -6.99
CA GLU A 124 -13.21 3.72 -8.02
C GLU A 124 -14.57 4.25 -7.54
N ALA A 125 -14.86 4.16 -6.23
CA ALA A 125 -16.05 4.72 -5.61
C ALA A 125 -15.95 6.23 -5.26
N GLY A 126 -14.94 6.95 -5.77
CA GLY A 126 -14.76 8.38 -5.47
C GLY A 126 -14.22 8.64 -4.06
N GLY A 127 -13.51 7.67 -3.49
CA GLY A 127 -12.84 7.78 -2.20
C GLY A 127 -13.68 7.38 -0.99
N ARG A 128 -14.94 6.98 -1.16
CA ARG A 128 -15.80 6.55 -0.04
C ARG A 128 -16.82 5.49 -0.48
N ALA A 129 -17.03 4.48 0.36
CA ALA A 129 -18.04 3.44 0.14
C ALA A 129 -18.61 2.90 1.45
N LYS A 130 -19.80 2.29 1.40
CA LYS A 130 -20.37 1.58 2.55
C LYS A 130 -19.59 0.29 2.80
N ARG A 131 -19.36 -0.04 4.08
CA ARG A 131 -18.68 -1.28 4.45
C ARG A 131 -19.34 -2.52 3.85
N ALA A 132 -20.67 -2.61 3.90
CA ALA A 132 -21.40 -3.78 3.39
C ALA A 132 -21.19 -3.99 1.88
N ASP A 133 -21.18 -2.90 1.12
CA ASP A 133 -21.01 -2.95 -0.33
C ASP A 133 -19.59 -3.37 -0.70
N LEU A 134 -18.57 -2.81 -0.02
CA LEU A 134 -17.18 -3.23 -0.19
C LEU A 134 -16.96 -4.71 0.17
N ALA A 135 -17.52 -5.17 1.30
CA ALA A 135 -17.39 -6.57 1.72
C ALA A 135 -17.98 -7.53 0.68
N ARG A 136 -19.15 -7.18 0.15
CA ARG A 136 -19.85 -7.96 -0.89
C ARG A 136 -19.07 -7.95 -2.21
N GLN A 137 -18.63 -6.77 -2.66
CA GLN A 137 -17.87 -6.61 -3.90
C GLN A 137 -16.57 -7.43 -3.90
N LEU A 138 -15.88 -7.46 -2.76
CA LEU A 138 -14.57 -8.11 -2.64
C LEU A 138 -14.66 -9.57 -2.18
N GLY A 139 -15.84 -10.06 -1.84
CA GLY A 139 -16.03 -11.43 -1.34
C GLY A 139 -15.28 -11.71 -0.03
N ILE A 140 -15.04 -10.70 0.81
CA ILE A 140 -14.25 -10.83 2.04
C ILE A 140 -15.17 -11.08 3.24
N GLY A 141 -14.92 -12.16 3.98
CA GLY A 141 -15.64 -12.46 5.21
C GLY A 141 -15.46 -11.39 6.30
N ASP A 142 -16.50 -11.16 7.11
CA ASP A 142 -16.60 -10.00 8.01
C ASP A 142 -15.46 -9.86 9.03
N ALA A 143 -15.02 -10.99 9.61
CA ALA A 143 -13.92 -11.01 10.57
C ALA A 143 -12.59 -10.61 9.91
N ASN A 144 -12.32 -11.14 8.71
CA ASN A 144 -11.13 -10.79 7.95
C ASN A 144 -11.18 -9.35 7.48
N PHE A 145 -12.33 -8.89 7.00
CA PHE A 145 -12.49 -7.53 6.54
C PHE A 145 -12.29 -6.53 7.68
N SER A 146 -12.86 -6.78 8.86
CA SER A 146 -12.61 -5.96 10.06
C SER A 146 -11.13 -5.85 10.41
N ARG A 147 -10.38 -6.95 10.33
CA ARG A 147 -8.94 -6.97 10.62
C ARG A 147 -8.15 -6.14 9.61
N ILE A 148 -8.44 -6.30 8.31
CA ILE A 148 -7.76 -5.55 7.25
C ILE A 148 -8.07 -4.05 7.37
N LEU A 149 -9.33 -3.69 7.60
CA LEU A 149 -9.72 -2.30 7.82
C LEU A 149 -9.07 -1.71 9.08
N GLY A 150 -8.92 -2.49 10.15
CA GLY A 150 -8.19 -2.06 11.33
C GLY A 150 -6.72 -1.73 11.02
N ALA A 151 -6.06 -2.58 10.24
CA ALA A 151 -4.68 -2.32 9.81
C ALA A 151 -4.58 -1.06 8.92
N LEU A 152 -5.49 -0.88 7.96
CA LEU A 152 -5.52 0.31 7.09
C LEU A 152 -5.82 1.61 7.86
N GLU A 153 -6.71 1.55 8.85
CA GLU A 153 -7.01 2.66 9.76
C GLU A 153 -5.80 2.95 10.68
N ALA A 154 -5.09 1.91 11.13
CA ALA A 154 -3.89 2.01 11.96
C ALA A 154 -2.66 2.55 11.23
N VAL A 155 -2.64 2.52 9.89
CA VAL A 155 -1.63 3.23 9.09
C VAL A 155 -2.14 4.53 8.48
N GLY A 156 -3.38 4.91 8.78
CA GLY A 156 -3.95 6.17 8.33
C GLY A 156 -4.22 6.23 6.83
N LEU A 157 -4.46 5.10 6.16
CA LEU A 157 -4.86 5.06 4.75
C LEU A 157 -6.38 5.20 4.57
N ILE A 158 -7.15 4.86 5.62
CA ILE A 158 -8.60 4.99 5.62
C ILE A 158 -9.12 5.64 6.90
N LEU A 159 -10.35 6.14 6.83
CA LEU A 159 -11.17 6.55 7.96
C LEU A 159 -12.46 5.73 7.96
N ARG A 160 -12.91 5.35 9.16
CA ARG A 160 -14.17 4.62 9.35
C ARG A 160 -15.16 5.50 10.09
N ASP A 161 -16.27 5.83 9.43
CA ASP A 161 -17.42 6.36 10.13
C ASP A 161 -18.18 5.20 10.77
N ARG A 162 -18.22 5.14 12.10
CA ARG A 162 -18.91 4.08 12.86
C ARG A 162 -20.38 4.42 13.14
N ARG A 163 -20.87 5.57 12.68
CA ARG A 163 -22.27 5.99 12.79
C ARG A 163 -23.16 5.19 11.83
N LYS A 164 -24.43 5.59 11.72
CA LYS A 164 -25.55 4.83 11.10
C LYS A 164 -25.23 4.17 9.74
N GLU A 165 -24.38 4.76 8.90
CA GLU A 165 -24.12 4.24 7.55
C GLU A 165 -22.85 3.38 7.41
N ARG A 166 -22.03 3.27 8.47
CA ARG A 166 -20.79 2.46 8.49
C ARG A 166 -19.94 2.64 7.24
N THR A 167 -19.66 3.89 6.85
CA THR A 167 -18.87 4.20 5.65
C THR A 167 -17.37 4.10 5.91
N ILE A 168 -16.64 3.74 4.88
CA ILE A 168 -15.18 3.73 4.85
C ILE A 168 -14.76 4.76 3.80
N GLY A 169 -13.82 5.64 4.12
CA GLY A 169 -13.27 6.61 3.18
C GLY A 169 -11.74 6.58 3.17
N LEU A 170 -11.14 6.97 2.06
CA LEU A 170 -9.70 7.22 1.98
C LEU A 170 -9.36 8.48 2.79
N THR A 171 -8.21 8.47 3.46
CA THR A 171 -7.56 9.71 3.90
C THR A 171 -6.93 10.42 2.69
N GLU A 172 -6.41 11.62 2.89
CA GLU A 172 -5.59 12.30 1.87
C GLU A 172 -4.42 11.42 1.41
N GLU A 173 -3.69 10.82 2.36
CA GLU A 173 -2.59 9.91 2.05
C GLU A 173 -3.05 8.63 1.35
N GLY A 174 -4.16 8.04 1.78
CA GLY A 174 -4.77 6.89 1.11
C GLY A 174 -5.21 7.20 -0.32
N ALA A 175 -5.76 8.40 -0.55
CA ALA A 175 -6.17 8.88 -1.86
C ALA A 175 -4.96 9.13 -2.77
N ARG A 176 -3.90 9.76 -2.24
CA ARG A 176 -2.63 9.97 -2.96
C ARG A 176 -2.03 8.63 -3.41
N LEU A 177 -1.87 7.69 -2.49
CA LEU A 177 -1.30 6.36 -2.80
C LEU A 177 -2.19 5.56 -3.76
N ALA A 178 -3.52 5.62 -3.60
CA ALA A 178 -4.43 4.98 -4.52
C ALA A 178 -4.36 5.62 -5.92
N ALA A 179 -4.24 6.95 -6.02
CA ALA A 179 -4.10 7.65 -7.29
C ALA A 179 -2.74 7.36 -7.97
N GLU A 180 -1.63 7.36 -7.22
CA GLU A 180 -0.31 6.98 -7.73
C GLU A 180 -0.31 5.56 -8.29
N ARG A 181 -1.01 4.64 -7.61
CA ARG A 181 -1.02 3.23 -7.98
C ARG A 181 -2.06 2.86 -9.04
N PHE A 182 -3.24 3.47 -9.01
CA PHE A 182 -4.38 3.09 -9.85
C PHE A 182 -4.81 4.18 -10.84
N GLY A 183 -4.34 5.42 -10.69
CA GLY A 183 -4.64 6.53 -11.59
C GLY A 183 -4.05 6.35 -13.00
N LEU A 184 -2.96 5.60 -13.14
CA LEU A 184 -2.46 5.18 -14.46
C LEU A 184 -3.34 4.09 -15.08
N LEU A 185 -3.89 3.18 -14.27
CA LEU A 185 -4.75 2.08 -14.74
C LEU A 185 -6.13 2.59 -15.21
N SER A 186 -6.66 3.64 -14.60
CA SER A 186 -7.90 4.27 -15.05
C SER A 186 -7.74 4.99 -16.40
N GLN A 187 -6.53 5.40 -16.78
CA GLN A 187 -6.20 5.92 -18.12
C GLN A 187 -6.08 4.82 -19.18
N ILE A 188 -5.88 3.55 -18.78
CA ILE A 188 -5.76 2.41 -19.70
C ILE A 188 -7.14 1.79 -20.02
N LYS A 189 -8.12 1.84 -19.10
CA LYS A 189 -9.50 1.37 -19.33
C LYS A 189 -10.17 1.91 -20.62
N PRO A 190 -10.05 3.20 -21.00
CA PRO A 190 -10.62 3.68 -22.27
C PRO A 190 -9.92 3.11 -23.51
N VAL A 191 -8.68 2.60 -23.39
CA VAL A 191 -7.97 1.99 -24.51
C VAL A 191 -8.70 0.70 -24.90
N GLY A 192 -8.93 -0.23 -23.99
CA GLY A 192 -9.60 -1.51 -24.30
C GLY A 192 -10.95 -1.38 -25.03
N ALA A 193 -11.78 -0.41 -24.63
CA ALA A 193 -13.05 -0.11 -25.30
C ALA A 193 -12.85 0.56 -26.67
N ALA A 194 -11.84 1.43 -26.80
CA ALA A 194 -11.47 2.07 -28.07
C ALA A 194 -10.76 1.12 -29.05
N LEU A 195 -10.30 -0.07 -28.61
CA LEU A 195 -9.66 -1.07 -29.46
C LEU A 195 -10.68 -1.97 -30.18
N VAL A 196 -11.93 -2.01 -29.75
CA VAL A 196 -12.99 -2.81 -30.39
C VAL A 196 -13.24 -2.29 -31.80
N GLY A 197 -13.02 -3.14 -32.81
CA GLY A 197 -13.22 -2.82 -34.22
C GLY A 197 -12.04 -2.14 -34.93
N ARG A 198 -10.90 -1.94 -34.25
CA ARG A 198 -9.68 -1.40 -34.87
C ARG A 198 -8.78 -2.52 -35.40
N SER A 199 -8.07 -2.26 -36.50
CA SER A 199 -7.09 -3.21 -37.01
C SER A 199 -5.91 -3.36 -36.07
N VAL A 200 -5.28 -4.54 -36.08
CA VAL A 200 -4.11 -4.88 -35.27
C VAL A 200 -2.97 -3.87 -35.47
N GLU A 201 -2.69 -3.45 -36.71
CA GLU A 201 -1.67 -2.41 -36.97
C GLU A 201 -2.00 -1.08 -36.29
N SER A 202 -3.28 -0.69 -36.27
CA SER A 202 -3.71 0.56 -35.64
C SER A 202 -3.56 0.51 -34.11
N VAL A 203 -3.85 -0.64 -33.50
CA VAL A 203 -3.64 -0.87 -32.06
C VAL A 203 -2.15 -0.80 -31.73
N LEU A 204 -1.32 -1.50 -32.50
CA LEU A 204 0.13 -1.54 -32.29
C LEU A 204 0.79 -0.17 -32.46
N LYS A 205 0.29 0.67 -33.37
CA LYS A 205 0.78 2.04 -33.55
C LYS A 205 0.53 2.91 -32.32
N ASP A 206 -0.65 2.79 -31.71
CA ASP A 206 -0.99 3.56 -30.51
C ASP A 206 -0.26 3.05 -29.26
N VAL A 207 -0.11 1.72 -29.12
CA VAL A 207 0.70 1.12 -28.04
C VAL A 207 2.15 1.56 -28.16
N LYS A 208 2.73 1.53 -29.37
CA LYS A 208 4.08 2.08 -29.61
C LYS A 208 4.17 3.57 -29.28
N ARG A 209 3.12 4.35 -29.55
CA ARG A 209 3.05 5.77 -29.18
C ARG A 209 3.04 5.96 -27.66
N LEU A 210 2.19 5.21 -26.95
CA LEU A 210 2.12 5.20 -25.48
C LEU A 210 3.46 4.80 -24.83
N VAL A 211 4.11 3.76 -25.34
CA VAL A 211 5.45 3.34 -24.88
C VAL A 211 6.51 4.40 -25.18
N LYS A 212 6.40 5.13 -26.29
CA LYS A 212 7.30 6.24 -26.62
C LYS A 212 7.07 7.45 -25.70
N ASP A 213 5.82 7.78 -25.43
CA ASP A 213 5.45 8.96 -24.66
C ASP A 213 5.68 8.76 -23.15
N HIS A 214 5.61 7.51 -22.66
CA HIS A 214 5.62 7.19 -21.21
C HIS A 214 6.68 6.14 -20.81
N GLY A 215 7.51 5.68 -21.76
CA GLY A 215 8.56 4.67 -21.55
C GLY A 215 8.07 3.22 -21.55
N HIS A 216 9.01 2.27 -21.45
CA HIS A 216 8.75 0.81 -21.35
C HIS A 216 8.02 0.38 -20.06
N GLN A 217 7.63 1.33 -19.20
CA GLN A 217 7.01 1.05 -17.91
C GLN A 217 5.57 0.54 -18.01
N ILE A 218 4.91 0.70 -19.16
CA ILE A 218 3.45 0.48 -19.27
C ILE A 218 3.12 -0.75 -20.12
N ALA A 219 3.91 -1.07 -21.14
CA ALA A 219 3.71 -2.28 -21.93
C ALA A 219 4.94 -2.73 -22.75
N THR A 220 5.05 -4.04 -23.01
CA THR A 220 5.87 -4.63 -24.08
C THR A 220 4.99 -5.34 -25.10
N TYR A 221 5.37 -5.20 -26.36
CA TYR A 221 4.80 -5.99 -27.43
C TYR A 221 5.73 -7.16 -27.76
N GLU A 222 5.21 -8.38 -27.72
CA GLU A 222 5.93 -9.57 -28.15
C GLU A 222 5.53 -9.93 -29.59
N PRO A 223 6.42 -9.72 -30.58
CA PRO A 223 6.08 -9.91 -32.00
C PRO A 223 5.75 -11.37 -32.34
N THR A 224 6.38 -12.31 -31.63
CA THR A 224 6.26 -13.74 -31.88
C THR A 224 4.86 -14.25 -31.59
N THR A 225 4.26 -13.76 -30.51
CA THR A 225 2.94 -14.18 -30.02
C THR A 225 1.83 -13.18 -30.34
N HIS A 226 2.17 -12.03 -30.94
CA HIS A 226 1.28 -10.88 -31.10
C HIS A 226 0.59 -10.46 -29.80
N SER A 227 1.27 -10.68 -28.67
CA SER A 227 0.72 -10.35 -27.35
C SER A 227 1.27 -9.01 -26.87
N ILE A 228 0.41 -8.25 -26.19
CA ILE A 228 0.79 -7.00 -25.53
C ILE A 228 0.74 -7.28 -24.03
N HIS A 229 1.88 -7.19 -23.37
CA HIS A 229 2.00 -7.33 -21.92
C HIS A 229 1.97 -5.93 -21.32
N PHE A 230 1.02 -5.65 -20.43
CA PHE A 230 1.01 -4.39 -19.70
C PHE A 230 1.72 -4.56 -18.36
N TYR A 231 2.67 -3.67 -18.04
CA TYR A 231 3.34 -3.64 -16.74
C TYR A 231 2.77 -2.49 -15.91
N GLY A 232 2.46 -2.76 -14.64
CA GLY A 232 2.00 -1.75 -13.71
C GLY A 232 3.02 -1.54 -12.60
N GLY A 233 3.96 -0.61 -12.78
CA GLY A 233 4.84 -0.06 -11.74
C GLY A 233 5.85 -1.02 -11.09
N ASP A 234 7.10 -0.56 -10.94
CA ASP A 234 8.27 -1.24 -10.36
C ASP A 234 8.41 -2.75 -10.66
N THR A 235 9.30 -3.04 -11.62
CA THR A 235 9.66 -4.36 -12.15
C THR A 235 10.31 -5.33 -11.15
N SER A 236 10.33 -5.03 -9.85
CA SER A 236 11.02 -5.84 -8.85
C SER A 236 10.13 -6.82 -8.07
N VAL A 237 8.80 -6.73 -8.13
CA VAL A 237 7.92 -7.71 -7.44
C VAL A 237 6.58 -7.86 -8.17
N PHE A 238 6.52 -8.66 -9.23
CA PHE A 238 5.24 -9.15 -9.74
C PHE A 238 5.32 -10.62 -10.11
N ASP A 239 4.89 -11.44 -9.17
CA ASP A 239 4.49 -12.82 -9.44
C ASP A 239 3.08 -12.78 -10.06
N GLY A 240 3.01 -12.88 -11.39
CA GLY A 240 1.98 -13.73 -12.01
C GLY A 240 0.64 -13.14 -12.45
N TYR A 241 0.56 -11.90 -12.97
CA TYR A 241 -0.56 -11.52 -13.84
C TYR A 241 -0.08 -10.90 -15.15
N SER A 242 -0.12 -11.68 -16.23
CA SER A 242 -0.03 -11.17 -17.61
C SER A 242 -1.45 -10.98 -18.15
N LEU A 243 -1.77 -9.77 -18.58
CA LEU A 243 -2.97 -9.52 -19.37
C LEU A 243 -2.64 -9.94 -20.80
N ARG A 244 -2.81 -11.23 -21.12
CA ARG A 244 -2.54 -11.77 -22.46
C ARG A 244 -3.72 -11.43 -23.37
N CYS A 245 -3.55 -10.43 -24.24
CA CYS A 245 -4.44 -10.24 -25.38
C CYS A 245 -3.89 -11.07 -26.54
N GLU A 246 -4.42 -12.28 -26.75
CA GLU A 246 -4.08 -13.09 -27.91
C GLU A 246 -4.87 -12.58 -29.11
N VAL A 247 -4.16 -11.99 -30.08
CA VAL A 247 -4.73 -11.60 -31.36
C VAL A 247 -4.77 -12.84 -32.25
N HIS A 248 -5.86 -13.60 -32.21
CA HIS A 248 -6.05 -14.70 -33.15
C HIS A 248 -6.30 -14.16 -34.57
N LYS A 249 -5.33 -14.36 -35.47
CA LYS A 249 -5.59 -14.34 -36.92
C LYS A 249 -6.34 -15.62 -37.29
N SER A 250 -7.65 -15.65 -37.08
CA SER A 250 -8.54 -16.57 -37.79
C SER A 250 -9.60 -15.74 -38.51
N LEU A 251 -9.22 -15.27 -39.69
CA LEU A 251 -10.19 -15.12 -40.77
C LEU A 251 -10.56 -16.54 -41.17
N ASP A 252 -11.69 -17.04 -40.68
CA ASP A 252 -12.48 -18.02 -41.41
C ASP A 252 -13.95 -17.83 -41.08
N TYR A 253 -14.72 -17.72 -42.15
CA TYR A 253 -16.16 -17.50 -42.21
C TYR A 253 -16.94 -18.50 -41.33
N VAL A 254 -17.81 -18.01 -40.45
CA VAL A 254 -19.04 -18.72 -40.08
C VAL A 254 -20.19 -17.73 -40.19
N GLN A 255 -20.80 -17.70 -41.37
CA GLN A 255 -22.20 -17.30 -41.52
C GLN A 255 -23.07 -18.37 -40.87
N ALA A 256 -23.64 -18.10 -39.70
CA ALA A 256 -24.96 -18.57 -39.30
C ALA A 256 -25.42 -17.77 -38.07
N ASP A 257 -26.65 -17.27 -38.17
CA ASP A 257 -27.48 -16.65 -37.14
C ASP A 257 -27.23 -15.18 -36.72
N LYS A 258 -28.05 -14.34 -37.36
CA LYS A 258 -28.33 -12.94 -37.06
C LYS A 258 -28.87 -12.76 -35.64
N ARG A 259 -28.03 -12.38 -34.66
CA ARG A 259 -28.38 -11.43 -33.57
C ARG A 259 -27.13 -10.68 -33.08
N PRO A 260 -27.16 -9.34 -32.92
CA PRO A 260 -26.11 -8.63 -32.21
C PRO A 260 -26.20 -8.96 -30.72
N VAL A 261 -25.13 -9.53 -30.16
CA VAL A 261 -24.98 -9.71 -28.71
C VAL A 261 -24.23 -8.49 -28.16
N TYR A 262 -24.93 -7.67 -27.38
CA TYR A 262 -24.33 -6.57 -26.63
C TYR A 262 -23.70 -7.14 -25.35
N PHE A 263 -22.38 -7.09 -25.22
CA PHE A 263 -21.68 -7.39 -23.98
C PHE A 263 -21.43 -6.09 -23.21
N ALA A 264 -22.25 -5.87 -22.18
CA ALA A 264 -22.02 -4.82 -21.18
C ALA A 264 -21.03 -5.32 -20.13
N GLY A 265 -19.96 -4.54 -19.96
CA GLY A 265 -19.07 -4.45 -18.79
C GLY A 265 -19.07 -5.62 -17.80
N GLY A 266 -18.17 -6.57 -18.02
CA GLY A 266 -17.79 -7.57 -17.03
C GLY A 266 -16.67 -8.43 -17.58
N VAL A 267 -15.49 -8.38 -16.96
CA VAL A 267 -14.44 -9.36 -17.21
C VAL A 267 -14.96 -10.71 -16.74
N VAL A 268 -15.50 -11.49 -17.67
CA VAL A 268 -15.82 -12.90 -17.45
C VAL A 268 -14.70 -13.70 -18.10
N ALA A 269 -13.95 -14.41 -17.26
CA ALA A 269 -13.03 -15.44 -17.70
C ALA A 269 -13.80 -16.49 -18.52
N SER A 270 -13.59 -16.52 -19.83
CA SER A 270 -14.09 -17.60 -20.68
C SER A 270 -13.24 -18.86 -20.51
N ARG A 271 -13.91 -20.00 -20.61
CA ARG A 271 -13.49 -21.37 -20.28
C ARG A 271 -12.32 -22.00 -21.05
N ASN A 272 -11.46 -21.22 -21.71
CA ASN A 272 -10.24 -21.73 -22.36
C ASN A 272 -8.99 -20.92 -21.94
N LEU A 273 -8.86 -20.64 -20.64
CA LEU A 273 -7.60 -20.15 -20.09
C LEU A 273 -6.61 -21.32 -20.02
N VAL A 274 -5.74 -21.45 -21.02
CA VAL A 274 -4.55 -22.30 -20.90
C VAL A 274 -3.53 -21.51 -20.09
N ILE A 275 -3.46 -21.81 -18.79
CA ILE A 275 -2.34 -21.38 -17.95
C ILE A 275 -1.15 -22.26 -18.33
N ALA A 276 -0.33 -21.81 -19.28
CA ALA A 276 0.96 -22.43 -19.55
C ALA A 276 1.95 -22.01 -18.46
N ARG A 277 2.39 -22.96 -17.62
CA ARG A 277 3.63 -22.81 -16.83
C ARG A 277 4.80 -23.09 -17.77
N ASP A 278 5.77 -22.19 -17.79
CA ASP A 278 7.03 -22.39 -18.50
C ASP A 278 7.88 -23.46 -17.76
N PRO A 279 8.32 -24.55 -18.40
CA PRO A 279 9.29 -25.44 -17.81
C PRO A 279 10.71 -24.91 -18.07
N VAL A 280 11.39 -24.55 -16.98
CA VAL A 280 12.83 -24.26 -16.99
C VAL A 280 13.58 -25.45 -17.60
N SER A 281 14.34 -25.16 -18.65
CA SER A 281 15.20 -26.08 -19.37
C SER A 281 16.28 -26.69 -18.49
N GLY A 282 16.37 -28.02 -18.47
CA GLY A 282 17.50 -28.79 -17.93
C GLY A 282 17.54 -30.18 -18.56
N VAL A 283 18.43 -30.36 -19.54
CA VAL A 283 18.66 -31.60 -20.30
C VAL A 283 19.45 -32.60 -19.44
N LEU A 284 19.06 -33.89 -19.44
CA LEU A 284 19.89 -35.05 -19.83
C LEU A 284 19.25 -36.40 -19.40
N GLY A 285 19.02 -37.25 -20.40
CA GLY A 285 19.42 -38.67 -20.40
C GLY A 285 18.71 -39.67 -19.49
N GLY A 286 17.96 -40.60 -20.11
CA GLY A 286 17.75 -41.94 -19.55
C GLY A 286 16.35 -42.50 -19.76
N LYS A 287 16.14 -43.31 -20.81
CA LYS A 287 15.10 -44.36 -20.81
C LYS A 287 15.47 -45.37 -19.70
N PRO A 288 14.50 -46.00 -19.00
CA PRO A 288 13.98 -47.26 -19.56
C PRO A 288 12.54 -47.67 -19.17
N THR A 289 11.99 -48.50 -20.07
CA THR A 289 11.06 -49.65 -19.90
C THR A 289 9.83 -49.60 -18.99
N VAL A 290 8.71 -49.84 -19.67
CA VAL A 290 7.48 -50.51 -19.23
C VAL A 290 7.76 -51.77 -18.40
N THR A 291 7.04 -51.95 -17.29
CA THR A 291 6.52 -53.26 -16.85
C THR A 291 5.25 -53.06 -16.03
N GLU A 292 4.15 -53.63 -16.52
CA GLU A 292 3.00 -54.03 -15.71
C GLU A 292 3.44 -55.00 -14.61
N LYS A 293 2.88 -54.87 -13.40
CA LYS A 293 2.36 -56.02 -12.66
C LYS A 293 1.43 -55.62 -11.53
N ALA A 294 0.43 -56.48 -11.39
CA ALA A 294 -0.70 -56.43 -10.48
C ALA A 294 -0.38 -56.84 -9.04
N SER A 295 -1.43 -56.69 -8.20
CA SER A 295 -1.63 -57.25 -6.85
C SER A 295 -0.98 -56.45 -5.70
N GLY A 296 -1.59 -56.32 -4.52
CA GLY A 296 -2.71 -57.08 -3.99
C GLY A 296 -3.31 -56.53 -2.70
N LYS A 297 -4.30 -57.31 -2.25
CA LYS A 297 -5.09 -57.29 -1.02
C LYS A 297 -4.30 -57.06 0.28
N GLY A 298 -4.98 -56.44 1.25
CA GLY A 298 -4.79 -56.65 2.70
C GLY A 298 -5.46 -55.52 3.49
N ARG A 299 -6.64 -55.75 4.10
CA ARG A 299 -6.86 -56.09 5.53
C ARG A 299 -6.25 -55.04 6.49
N SER A 300 -6.81 -54.64 7.62
CA SER A 300 -8.08 -54.82 8.36
C SER A 300 -7.79 -54.29 9.78
N ARG A 301 -8.82 -53.87 10.52
CA ARG A 301 -8.86 -53.59 11.98
C ARG A 301 -8.23 -52.24 12.36
N GLY A 302 -8.87 -51.37 13.14
CA GLY A 302 -9.77 -51.62 14.27
C GLY A 302 -9.04 -51.18 15.55
N ARG A 303 -9.76 -50.45 16.41
CA ARG A 303 -9.44 -49.87 17.75
C ARG A 303 -9.76 -48.37 17.72
N ASP A 304 -10.34 -47.75 18.72
CA ASP A 304 -11.08 -48.11 19.95
C ASP A 304 -11.96 -46.88 20.23
#